data_AF-A0A7X9HM75-F1
#
_entry.id   AF-A0A7X9HM75-F1
#
_cell.length_a   1.000
_cell.length_b   1.000
_cell.length_c   1.000
_cell.angle_alpha   90.00
_cell.angle_beta   90.00
_cell.angle_gamma   90.00
#
_symmetry.space_group_name_H-M   'P 1'
#
loop_
_entity.id
_entity.type
_entity.pdbx_description
1 polymer ?
#
loop_
_entity_poly.entity_id
_entity_poly.type
_entity_poly.pdbx_seq_one_letter_code
_entity_poly.pdbx_strand_id
1 'polypeptide(L)' 'MPSVKVSFFGPVRRPWPETSRTLEAAAGERLGDLMSRLGYTPEEARRLALVVAGHRREPDFLLSDGDEVRVVLLAGGG' A
#
# COMPACT_ATOMS: atom_id res chain seq x y z
N MET A 1 18.44 -0.41 2.53
CA MET A 1 17.09 0.17 2.67
C MET A 1 16.10 -0.95 2.47
N PRO A 2 15.07 -1.11 3.31
CA PRO A 2 14.06 -2.14 3.13
C PRO A 2 13.48 -2.12 1.71
N SER A 3 13.29 -3.30 1.14
CA SER A 3 12.67 -3.50 -0.17
C SER A 3 11.26 -4.02 0.05
N VAL A 4 10.25 -3.26 -0.41
CA VAL A 4 8.84 -3.62 -0.27
C VAL A 4 8.20 -3.77 -1.63
N LYS A 5 7.35 -4.79 -1.80
CA LYS A 5 6.60 -5.00 -3.04
C LYS A 5 5.19 -4.46 -2.88
N VAL A 6 4.83 -3.47 -3.69
CA VAL A 6 3.47 -2.93 -3.72
C VAL A 6 2.72 -3.54 -4.88
N SER A 7 1.52 -4.07 -4.63
CA SER A 7 0.64 -4.67 -5.63
C SER A 7 -0.77 -4.07 -5.56
N PHE A 8 -1.34 -3.72 -6.69
CA PHE A 8 -2.65 -3.08 -6.81
C PHE A 8 -3.70 -4.06 -7.35
N PHE A 9 -4.82 -4.20 -6.64
CA PHE A 9 -5.90 -5.11 -7.00
C PHE A 9 -7.23 -4.38 -7.15
N GLY A 10 -7.95 -4.67 -8.24
CA GLY A 10 -9.22 -4.04 -8.58
C GLY A 10 -9.06 -2.68 -9.25
N PRO A 11 -10.14 -1.89 -9.37
CA PRO A 11 -10.15 -0.59 -10.03
C PRO A 11 -9.54 0.52 -9.14
N VAL A 12 -8.37 0.26 -8.55
CA VAL A 12 -7.60 1.25 -7.80
C VAL A 12 -6.76 2.10 -8.75
N ARG A 13 -6.61 3.40 -8.43
CA ARG A 13 -5.63 4.27 -9.10
C ARG A 13 -4.26 3.60 -9.02
N ARG A 14 -3.47 3.61 -10.09
CA ARG A 14 -2.10 3.09 -10.08
C ARG A 14 -1.12 4.20 -10.43
N PRO A 15 0.00 4.35 -9.72
CA PRO A 15 1.00 5.35 -10.07
C PRO A 15 1.84 4.97 -11.31
N TRP A 16 1.71 3.73 -11.81
CA TRP A 16 2.43 3.17 -12.96
C TRP A 16 1.55 2.14 -13.71
N PRO A 17 1.88 1.76 -14.96
CA PRO A 17 1.05 0.86 -15.76
C PRO A 17 1.03 -0.60 -15.26
N GLU A 18 2.07 -1.05 -14.57
CA GLU A 18 2.15 -2.41 -14.01
C GLU A 18 1.20 -2.59 -12.81
N THR A 19 0.85 -3.85 -12.50
CA THR A 19 0.00 -4.18 -11.35
C THR A 19 0.80 -4.28 -10.05
N SER A 20 2.12 -4.43 -10.12
CA SER A 20 2.99 -4.48 -8.95
C SER A 20 4.36 -3.90 -9.23
N ARG A 21 5.01 -3.37 -8.20
CA ARG A 21 6.39 -2.88 -8.27
C ARG A 21 7.08 -3.02 -6.93
N THR A 22 8.36 -3.38 -6.95
CA THR A 22 9.24 -3.32 -5.79
C THR A 22 9.80 -1.92 -5.63
N LEU A 23 9.74 -1.37 -4.42
CA LEU A 23 10.20 -0.04 -4.08
C LEU A 23 11.16 -0.12 -2.90
N GLU A 24 12.12 0.80 -2.89
CA GLU A 24 12.90 1.06 -1.69
C GLU A 24 12.06 1.87 -0.70
N ALA A 25 11.99 1.38 0.53
CA ALA A 25 11.40 2.04 1.67
C ALA A 25 12.48 2.57 2.61
N ALA A 26 12.16 3.62 3.36
CA ALA A 26 13.03 4.06 4.44
C ALA A 26 12.95 3.09 5.64
N ALA A 27 14.03 3.00 6.42
CA ALA A 27 14.00 2.18 7.64
C ALA A 27 12.97 2.77 8.62
N GLY A 28 11.96 1.95 8.99
CA GLY A 28 10.85 2.41 9.83
C GLY A 28 9.85 3.31 9.09
N GLU A 29 9.83 3.32 7.75
CA GLU A 29 8.78 4.00 6.99
C GLU A 29 7.41 3.44 7.37
N ARG A 30 6.45 4.33 7.61
CA ARG A 30 5.08 3.92 7.88
C ARG A 30 4.36 3.64 6.56
N LEU A 31 3.43 2.70 6.60
CA LEU A 31 2.60 2.35 5.47
C LEU A 31 1.86 3.57 4.88
N GLY A 32 1.36 4.48 5.72
CA GLY A 32 0.71 5.72 5.30
C GLY A 32 1.65 6.69 4.59
N ASP A 33 2.91 6.75 4.99
CA ASP A 33 3.93 7.60 4.37
C ASP A 33 4.27 7.07 2.97
N LEU A 34 4.40 5.74 2.84
CA LEU A 34 4.55 5.08 1.54
C LEU A 34 3.36 5.40 0.63
N MET A 35 2.13 5.27 1.11
CA MET A 35 0.94 5.59 0.31
C MET A 35 0.89 7.07 -0.13
N SER A 36 1.30 7.98 0.76
CA SER A 36 1.40 9.41 0.45
C SER A 36 2.44 9.68 -0.65
N ARG A 37 3.59 8.99 -0.60
CA ARG A 37 4.64 9.05 -1.62
C ARG A 37 4.19 8.50 -2.98
N LEU A 38 3.24 7.56 -2.98
CA LEU A 38 2.54 7.06 -4.17
C LEU A 38 1.40 7.98 -4.65
N GLY A 39 1.23 9.13 -4.01
CA GLY A 39 0.28 10.18 -4.36
C GLY A 39 -1.14 9.91 -3.88
N TYR A 40 -1.36 8.98 -2.94
CA TYR A 40 -2.68 8.81 -2.33
C TYR A 40 -2.88 9.83 -1.22
N THR A 41 -4.01 10.51 -1.29
CA THR A 41 -4.48 11.37 -0.21
C THR A 41 -4.99 10.52 0.95
N PRO A 42 -5.04 11.07 2.18
CA PRO A 42 -5.66 10.39 3.32
C PRO A 42 -7.13 10.00 3.08
N GLU A 43 -7.86 10.79 2.28
CA GLU A 43 -9.25 10.48 1.92
C GLU A 43 -9.36 9.27 0.99
N GLU A 44 -8.52 9.18 -0.03
CA GLU A 44 -8.45 8.00 -0.89
C GLU A 44 -8.03 6.77 -0.10
N ALA A 45 -7.03 6.89 0.78
CA ALA A 45 -6.52 5.79 1.60
C ALA A 45 -7.61 5.17 2.49
N ARG A 46 -8.58 5.95 2.97
CA ARG A 46 -9.74 5.45 3.76
C ARG A 46 -10.65 4.52 2.96
N ARG A 47 -10.66 4.65 1.63
CA ARG A 47 -11.44 3.78 0.71
C ARG A 47 -10.66 2.53 0.31
N LEU A 48 -9.42 2.36 0.79
CA LEU A 48 -8.54 1.25 0.46
C LEU A 48 -8.38 0.33 1.67
N ALA A 49 -8.26 -0.97 1.39
CA ALA A 49 -7.66 -1.93 2.30
C ALA A 49 -6.18 -2.08 1.94
N LEU A 50 -5.31 -1.82 2.92
CA LEU A 50 -3.88 -2.07 2.82
C LEU A 50 -3.60 -3.38 3.55
N VAL A 51 -3.15 -4.39 2.82
CA VAL A 51 -2.94 -5.74 3.34
C VAL A 51 -1.45 -6.08 3.29
N VAL A 52 -0.89 -6.44 4.45
CA VAL A 52 0.51 -6.90 4.58
C VAL A 52 0.50 -8.26 5.27
N ALA A 53 1.23 -9.22 4.71
CA ALA A 53 1.26 -10.60 5.20
C ALA A 53 -0.14 -11.22 5.40
N GLY A 54 -1.08 -10.90 4.49
CA GLY A 54 -2.46 -11.41 4.55
C GLY A 54 -3.39 -10.71 5.55
N HIS A 55 -2.90 -9.74 6.31
CA HIS A 55 -3.71 -9.00 7.28
C HIS A 55 -3.88 -7.54 6.88
N ARG A 56 -5.07 -6.99 7.10
CA ARG A 56 -5.27 -5.54 6.99
C ARG A 56 -4.39 -4.82 8.02
N ARG A 57 -3.69 -3.79 7.58
CA ARG A 57 -2.85 -2.93 8.41
C ARG A 57 -3.34 -1.50 8.38
N GLU A 58 -3.15 -0.84 9.50
CA GLU A 58 -3.40 0.59 9.66
C GLU A 58 -2.25 1.41 9.06
N PRO A 59 -2.47 2.68 8.70
CA PRO A 59 -1.44 3.53 8.11
C PRO A 59 -0.19 3.74 8.98
N ASP A 60 -0.30 3.52 10.29
CA ASP A 60 0.80 3.67 11.25
C ASP A 60 1.73 2.45 11.31
N PHE A 61 1.37 1.35 10.64
CA PHE A 61 2.16 0.13 10.53
C PHE A 61 3.55 0.41 9.95
N LEU A 62 4.58 -0.14 10.59
CA LEU A 62 5.98 0.00 10.19
C LEU A 62 6.35 -1.07 9.16
N LEU A 63 6.82 -0.63 8.00
CA LEU A 63 7.26 -1.51 6.93
C LEU A 63 8.59 -2.18 7.27
N SER A 64 8.68 -3.46 6.93
CA SER A 64 9.87 -4.28 7.07
C SER A 64 10.40 -4.72 5.71
N ASP A 65 11.67 -5.11 5.67
CA ASP A 65 12.29 -5.65 4.46
C ASP A 65 11.58 -6.93 4.01
N GLY A 66 11.25 -7.02 2.71
CA GLY A 66 10.51 -8.14 2.13
C GLY A 66 8.99 -8.06 2.26
N ASP A 67 8.42 -7.01 2.88
CA ASP A 67 6.96 -6.87 2.99
C ASP A 67 6.30 -6.78 1.60
N GLU A 68 5.22 -7.54 1.43
CA GLU A 68 4.29 -7.40 0.30
C GLU A 68 3.06 -6.61 0.73
N VAL A 69 2.93 -5.38 0.23
CA VAL A 69 1.79 -4.51 0.43
C VAL A 69 0.80 -4.70 -0.71
N ARG A 70 -0.42 -5.16 -0.40
CA ARG A 70 -1.53 -5.23 -1.35
C ARG A 70 -2.48 -4.08 -1.11
N VAL A 71 -2.71 -3.28 -2.14
CA VAL A 71 -3.64 -2.15 -2.13
C VAL A 71 -4.90 -2.59 -2.85
N VAL A 72 -6.01 -2.65 -2.12
CA VAL A 72 -7.28 -3.17 -2.62
C VAL A 72 -8.37 -2.13 -2.38
N LEU A 73 -9.27 -1.91 -3.34
CA LEU A 73 -10.44 -1.06 -3.09
C LEU A 73 -11.37 -1.76 -2.10
N LEU A 74 -11.83 -1.06 -1.07
CA LEU A 74 -12.94 -1.54 -0.25
C LEU A 74 -14.21 -1.52 -1.11
N ALA A 75 -14.61 -2.69 -1.62
CA ALA A 75 -15.91 -2.82 -2.26
C ALA A 75 -16.99 -2.60 -1.17
N GLY A 76 -17.85 -1.61 -1.36
CA GLY A 76 -19.13 -1.56 -0.66
C GLY A 76 -19.98 -2.71 -1.18
N GLY A 77 -19.98 -3.83 -0.47
CA GLY A 77 -20.97 -4.89 -0.72
C GLY A 77 -22.36 -4.33 -0.41
N GLY A 78 -23.28 -4.47 -1.36
CA GLY A 78 -24.70 -4.23 -1.15
C GLY A 78 -25.36 -5.26 -0.25
#